data_AF-A0A6G4ZYI0-F1
#
_entry.id   AF-A0A6G4ZYI0-F1
#
_cell.length_a   1.000
_cell.length_b   1.000
_cell.length_c   1.000
_cell.angle_alpha   90.00
_cell.angle_beta   90.00
_cell.angle_gamma   90.00
#
_symmetry.space_group_name_H-M   'P 1'
#
loop_
_entity.id
_entity.type
_entity.pdbx_description
1 polymer ?
#
loop_
_entity_poly.entity_id
_entity_poly.type
_entity_poly.pdbx_seq_one_letter_code
_entity_poly.pdbx_strand_id
1 'polypeptide(L)'
;MFLLTSFCAFFLSGKAFYGDYFDHVLPWYEHRHQPNILFITYEQLQADTKGMVLKIAHFLGPEHAATCRDDTVVQKILRNCSMESMRAILKENVSARSKKIAEKVSEKYLQRLDTTEKASEGNAEMHEGGQFVRKGLVGEWKEYFTHEQIARTKKWITERTQGSDVMSLWDDLRLP
;
A
#
# COMPACT_ATOMS: atom_id res chain seq x y z
N MET A 1 4.55 -24.96 -2.55
CA MET A 1 3.14 -25.01 -3.00
C MET A 1 2.15 -25.06 -1.83
N PHE A 2 2.36 -25.89 -0.79
CA PHE A 2 1.43 -25.98 0.37
C PHE A 2 1.21 -24.70 1.19
N LEU A 3 2.25 -23.86 1.37
CA LEU A 3 2.14 -22.63 2.17
C LEU A 3 1.17 -21.60 1.60
N LEU A 4 1.13 -21.44 0.27
CA LEU A 4 0.24 -20.47 -0.38
C LEU A 4 -1.22 -20.90 -0.26
N THR A 5 -1.51 -22.19 -0.43
CA THR A 5 -2.88 -22.71 -0.31
C THR A 5 -3.43 -22.51 1.09
N SER A 6 -2.65 -22.82 2.12
CA SER A 6 -3.03 -22.59 3.51
C SER A 6 -3.19 -21.10 3.81
N PHE A 7 -2.28 -20.26 3.33
CA PHE A 7 -2.39 -18.81 3.49
C PHE A 7 -3.62 -18.23 2.80
N CYS A 8 -3.92 -18.64 1.56
CA CYS A 8 -5.11 -18.20 0.83
C CYS A 8 -6.39 -18.56 1.60
N ALA A 9 -6.52 -19.81 2.08
CA ALA A 9 -7.67 -20.21 2.89
C ALA A 9 -7.77 -19.41 4.20
N PHE A 10 -6.64 -19.15 4.86
CA PHE A 10 -6.58 -18.34 6.07
C PHE A 10 -6.99 -16.88 5.81
N PHE A 11 -6.48 -16.26 4.74
CA PHE A 11 -6.82 -14.90 4.35
C PHE A 11 -8.31 -14.75 4.03
N LEU A 12 -8.86 -15.63 3.20
CA LEU A 12 -10.29 -15.63 2.83
C LEU A 12 -11.22 -15.93 4.02
N SER A 13 -10.71 -16.48 5.12
CA SER A 13 -11.50 -16.72 6.33
C SER A 13 -11.69 -15.49 7.21
N GLY A 14 -11.06 -14.35 6.87
CA GLY A 14 -11.11 -13.12 7.67
C GLY A 14 -10.32 -13.20 8.97
N LYS A 15 -9.50 -14.24 9.17
CA LYS A 15 -8.70 -14.47 10.38
C LYS A 15 -7.26 -13.96 10.27
N ALA A 16 -6.93 -13.29 9.16
CA ALA A 16 -5.63 -12.68 8.97
C ALA A 16 -5.38 -11.56 10.00
N PHE A 17 -4.12 -11.12 10.10
CA PHE A 17 -3.80 -9.93 10.87
C PHE A 17 -4.66 -8.76 10.38
N TYR A 18 -5.26 -8.04 11.33
CA TYR A 18 -6.25 -6.98 11.13
C TYR A 18 -7.66 -7.44 10.68
N GLY A 19 -7.91 -8.71 10.34
CA GLY A 19 -9.26 -9.22 10.02
C GLY A 19 -9.50 -9.44 8.52
N ASP A 20 -10.77 -9.38 8.09
CA ASP A 20 -11.13 -9.48 6.67
C ASP A 20 -10.78 -8.19 5.93
N TYR A 21 -10.26 -8.33 4.72
CA TYR A 21 -9.85 -7.21 3.88
C TYR A 21 -10.99 -6.21 3.60
N PHE A 22 -12.19 -6.69 3.30
CA PHE A 22 -13.31 -5.82 2.94
C PHE A 22 -13.96 -5.13 4.15
N ASP A 23 -13.75 -5.66 5.37
CA ASP A 23 -14.10 -4.92 6.60
C ASP A 23 -13.31 -3.62 6.73
N HIS A 24 -12.09 -3.57 6.16
CA HIS A 24 -11.30 -2.33 6.10
C HIS A 24 -11.67 -1.48 4.90
N VAL A 25 -11.79 -2.06 3.70
CA VAL A 25 -11.92 -1.27 2.47
C VAL A 25 -13.29 -0.60 2.35
N LEU A 26 -14.38 -1.31 2.64
CA LEU A 26 -15.73 -0.83 2.34
C LEU A 26 -16.11 0.46 3.10
N PRO A 27 -15.87 0.58 4.42
CA PRO A 27 -16.20 1.82 5.13
C PRO A 27 -15.45 3.03 4.55
N TRP A 28 -14.14 2.90 4.27
CA TRP A 28 -13.36 3.99 3.67
C TRP A 28 -13.82 4.31 2.24
N TYR A 29 -14.23 3.28 1.48
CA TYR A 29 -14.78 3.47 0.15
C TYR A 29 -16.11 4.23 0.18
N GLU A 30 -17.01 3.96 1.12
CA GLU A 30 -18.25 4.74 1.29
C GLU A 30 -17.96 6.21 1.60
N HIS A 31 -16.90 6.48 2.36
CA HIS A 31 -16.50 7.82 2.76
C HIS A 31 -15.58 8.52 1.73
N ARG A 32 -15.30 7.90 0.58
CA ARG A 32 -14.32 8.37 -0.42
C ARG A 32 -14.57 9.77 -0.98
N HIS A 33 -15.79 10.27 -0.88
CA HIS A 33 -16.19 11.59 -1.37
C HIS A 33 -16.06 12.70 -0.32
N GLN A 34 -15.65 12.37 0.90
CA GLN A 34 -15.40 13.37 1.93
C GLN A 34 -14.15 14.20 1.61
N PRO A 35 -14.16 15.51 1.91
CA PRO A 35 -13.10 16.43 1.49
C PRO A 35 -11.72 16.11 2.10
N ASN A 36 -11.70 15.39 3.22
CA ASN A 36 -10.51 14.98 3.97
C ASN A 36 -10.13 13.51 3.73
N ILE A 37 -10.70 12.85 2.71
CA ILE A 37 -10.36 11.47 2.35
C ILE A 37 -9.92 11.43 0.89
N LEU A 38 -8.72 10.92 0.66
CA LEU A 38 -8.20 10.62 -0.67
C LEU A 38 -8.15 9.12 -0.86
N PHE A 39 -9.14 8.57 -1.59
CA PHE A 39 -9.14 7.16 -1.96
C PHE A 39 -8.38 6.97 -3.28
N ILE A 40 -7.39 6.07 -3.27
CA ILE A 40 -6.59 5.69 -4.44
C ILE A 40 -6.34 4.18 -4.41
N THR A 41 -6.20 3.56 -5.58
CA THR A 41 -5.81 2.15 -5.68
C THR A 41 -4.32 2.01 -6.01
N TYR A 42 -3.74 0.86 -5.68
CA TYR A 42 -2.35 0.56 -6.02
C TYR A 42 -2.16 0.52 -7.54
N GLU A 43 -3.15 0.05 -8.28
CA GLU A 43 -3.11 -0.04 -9.74
C GLU A 43 -3.12 1.33 -10.40
N GLN A 44 -3.89 2.29 -9.88
CA GLN A 44 -3.82 3.70 -10.31
C GLN A 44 -2.44 4.30 -10.06
N LEU A 45 -1.86 4.01 -8.88
CA LEU A 45 -0.51 4.46 -8.52
C LEU A 45 0.56 3.90 -9.46
N GLN A 46 0.45 2.64 -9.84
CA GLN A 46 1.40 2.01 -10.74
C GLN A 46 1.21 2.47 -12.20
N ALA A 47 -0.03 2.68 -12.64
CA ALA A 47 -0.35 3.08 -14.01
C ALA A 47 0.11 4.51 -14.34
N ASP A 48 -0.07 5.45 -13.40
CA ASP A 48 0.41 6.83 -13.54
C ASP A 48 0.91 7.40 -12.20
N THR A 49 2.15 7.06 -11.86
CA THR A 49 2.80 7.55 -10.64
C THR A 49 2.88 9.08 -10.60
N LYS A 50 3.15 9.73 -11.72
CA LYS A 50 3.28 11.20 -11.78
C LYS A 50 1.94 11.87 -11.52
N GLY A 51 0.88 11.41 -12.18
CA GLY A 51 -0.48 11.87 -11.94
C GLY A 51 -0.91 11.67 -10.49
N MET A 52 -0.56 10.54 -9.86
CA MET A 52 -0.86 10.32 -8.44
C MET A 52 -0.08 11.25 -7.52
N VAL A 53 1.19 11.55 -7.79
CA VAL A 53 1.96 12.55 -7.03
C VAL A 53 1.26 13.92 -7.08
N LEU A 54 0.82 14.34 -8.27
CA LEU A 54 0.12 15.62 -8.45
C LEU A 54 -1.26 15.61 -7.75
N LYS A 55 -2.00 14.51 -7.83
CA LYS A 55 -3.29 14.32 -7.16
C LYS A 55 -3.15 14.42 -5.64
N ILE A 56 -2.13 13.75 -5.07
CA ILE A 56 -1.81 13.82 -3.64
C ILE A 56 -1.41 15.24 -3.25
N ALA A 57 -0.55 15.90 -4.02
CA ALA A 57 -0.13 17.27 -3.74
C ALA A 57 -1.33 18.23 -3.72
N HIS A 58 -2.25 18.11 -4.67
CA HIS A 58 -3.49 18.91 -4.69
C HIS A 58 -4.37 18.64 -3.47
N PHE A 59 -4.53 17.38 -3.09
CA PHE A 59 -5.32 16.98 -1.92
C PHE A 59 -4.73 17.51 -0.60
N LEU A 60 -3.40 17.52 -0.45
CA LEU A 60 -2.73 18.04 0.74
C LEU A 60 -2.86 19.57 0.88
N GLY A 61 -3.09 20.30 -0.21
CA GLY A 61 -3.38 21.73 -0.19
C GLY A 61 -2.71 22.55 -1.31
N PRO A 62 -3.10 23.82 -1.47
CA PRO A 62 -2.66 24.67 -2.58
C PRO A 62 -1.16 24.94 -2.60
N GLU A 63 -0.50 25.00 -1.44
CA GLU A 63 0.96 25.20 -1.34
C GLU A 63 1.74 24.01 -1.95
N HIS A 64 1.31 22.79 -1.66
CA HIS A 64 1.88 21.57 -2.22
C HIS A 64 1.59 21.45 -3.71
N ALA A 65 0.38 21.81 -4.14
CA ALA A 65 0.01 21.87 -5.55
C ALA A 65 0.88 22.87 -6.33
N ALA A 66 1.11 24.07 -5.78
CA ALA A 66 1.97 25.09 -6.37
C ALA A 66 3.43 24.61 -6.46
N THR A 67 3.93 23.97 -5.40
CA THR A 67 5.28 23.39 -5.37
C THR A 67 5.48 22.36 -6.48
N CYS A 68 4.47 21.53 -6.75
CA CYS A 68 4.54 20.50 -7.79
C CYS A 68 4.33 21.04 -9.22
N ARG A 69 4.22 22.37 -9.41
CA ARG A 69 4.31 22.97 -10.75
C ARG A 69 5.74 22.97 -11.29
N ASP A 70 6.73 22.93 -10.39
CA ASP A 70 8.12 22.75 -10.77
C ASP A 70 8.39 21.28 -11.08
N ASP A 71 8.63 20.97 -12.35
CA ASP A 71 8.90 19.61 -12.80
C ASP A 71 10.15 19.03 -12.10
N THR A 72 11.14 19.85 -11.75
CA THR A 72 12.36 19.36 -11.07
C THR A 72 12.04 18.76 -9.70
N VAL A 73 11.07 19.34 -8.98
CA VAL A 73 10.58 18.82 -7.70
C VAL A 73 9.85 17.51 -7.92
N VAL A 74 8.96 17.45 -8.93
CA VAL A 74 8.22 16.23 -9.27
C VAL A 74 9.17 15.09 -9.66
N GLN A 75 10.17 15.36 -10.50
CA GLN A 75 11.19 14.36 -10.87
C GLN A 75 11.98 13.87 -9.65
N LYS A 76 12.29 14.76 -8.70
CA LYS A 76 12.97 14.37 -7.45
C LYS A 76 12.10 13.44 -6.61
N ILE A 77 10.80 13.71 -6.50
CA ILE A 77 9.84 12.85 -5.81
C ILE A 77 9.78 11.49 -6.50
N LEU A 78 9.56 11.46 -7.81
CA LEU A 78 9.47 10.22 -8.60
C LEU A 78 10.74 9.38 -8.45
N ARG A 79 11.92 10.00 -8.53
CA ARG A 79 13.20 9.31 -8.32
C ARG A 79 13.26 8.69 -6.92
N ASN A 80 12.96 9.45 -5.87
CA ASN A 80 13.05 8.97 -4.49
C ASN A 80 12.01 7.89 -4.16
N CYS A 81 10.83 7.93 -4.79
CA CYS A 81 9.77 6.94 -4.66
C CYS A 81 9.91 5.76 -5.63
N SER A 82 10.98 5.71 -6.44
CA SER A 82 11.23 4.58 -7.34
C SER A 82 11.47 3.28 -6.58
N MET A 83 11.13 2.16 -7.20
CA MET A 83 11.38 0.82 -6.64
C MET A 83 12.85 0.59 -6.31
N GLU A 84 13.77 1.11 -7.13
CA GLU A 84 15.21 1.05 -6.88
C GLU A 84 15.59 1.81 -5.60
N SER A 85 15.14 3.06 -5.47
CA SER A 85 15.40 3.88 -4.28
C SER A 85 14.79 3.27 -3.02
N MET A 86 13.55 2.77 -3.09
CA MET A 86 12.90 2.11 -1.96
C MET A 86 13.62 0.82 -1.57
N ARG A 87 14.06 -0.02 -2.52
CA ARG A 87 14.85 -1.22 -2.23
C ARG A 87 16.19 -0.87 -1.57
N ALA A 88 16.86 0.17 -2.04
CA ALA A 88 18.13 0.62 -1.46
C ALA A 88 17.94 1.05 0.00
N ILE A 89 16.89 1.80 0.31
CA ILE A 89 16.59 2.28 1.67
C ILE A 89 16.12 1.14 2.58
N LEU A 90 15.33 0.19 2.06
CA LEU A 90 14.64 -0.84 2.84
C LEU A 90 15.37 -2.19 2.87
N LYS A 91 16.56 -2.28 2.29
CA LYS A 91 17.49 -3.41 2.48
C LYS A 91 18.10 -3.44 3.88
N GLU A 92 18.16 -2.30 4.55
CA GLU A 92 18.71 -2.16 5.90
C GLU A 92 17.64 -2.47 6.95
N ASN A 93 18.02 -3.11 8.05
CA ASN A 93 17.09 -3.45 9.13
C ASN A 93 16.48 -2.17 9.77
N VAL A 94 15.32 -2.32 10.40
CA VAL A 94 14.49 -1.21 10.91
C VAL A 94 15.29 -0.25 11.81
N SER A 95 16.23 -0.77 12.61
CA SER A 95 17.09 0.03 13.49
C SER A 95 18.10 0.92 12.73
N ALA A 96 18.73 0.41 11.67
CA ALA A 96 19.60 1.21 10.81
C ALA A 96 18.81 2.29 10.04
N ARG A 97 17.56 1.97 9.66
CA ARG A 97 16.63 2.89 8.99
C ARG A 97 16.23 4.06 9.89
N SER A 98 15.81 3.80 11.14
CA SER A 98 15.42 4.85 12.08
C SER A 98 16.56 5.86 12.31
N LYS A 99 17.80 5.38 12.42
CA LYS A 99 18.99 6.22 12.62
C LYS A 99 19.32 7.11 11.41
N LYS A 100 19.27 6.57 10.19
CA LYS A 100 19.53 7.35 8.96
C LYS A 100 18.42 8.34 8.61
N ILE A 101 17.16 8.02 8.91
CA ILE A 101 16.06 8.97 8.76
C ILE A 101 16.25 10.10 9.77
N ALA A 102 16.62 9.77 11.02
CA ALA A 102 16.88 10.77 12.03
C ALA A 102 18.01 11.75 11.64
N GLU A 103 19.07 11.25 11.00
CA GLU A 103 20.20 12.07 10.52
C GLU A 103 19.86 12.98 9.34
N LYS A 104 18.80 12.67 8.56
CA LYS A 104 18.46 13.37 7.31
C LYS A 104 17.25 14.29 7.40
N VAL A 105 16.51 14.27 8.49
CA VAL A 105 15.32 15.09 8.66
C VAL A 105 15.61 16.21 9.67
N SER A 106 15.08 17.40 9.40
CA SER A 106 15.12 18.55 10.32
C SER A 106 14.77 18.14 11.75
N GLU A 107 15.50 18.69 12.73
CA GLU A 107 15.33 18.52 14.18
C GLU A 107 13.86 18.57 14.64
N LYS A 108 13.02 19.34 13.93
CA LYS A 108 11.59 19.49 14.18
C LYS A 108 10.75 18.23 13.91
N TYR A 109 11.19 17.33 13.04
CA TYR A 109 10.53 16.05 12.79
C TYR A 109 10.95 14.97 13.80
N LEU A 110 12.18 15.05 14.32
CA LEU A 110 12.68 14.13 15.36
C LEU A 110 11.82 14.20 16.62
N GLN A 111 11.43 15.42 17.02
CA GLN A 111 10.58 15.66 18.18
C GLN A 111 9.17 15.04 18.06
N ARG A 112 8.72 14.67 16.85
CA ARG A 112 7.42 14.00 16.63
C ARG A 112 7.51 12.47 16.54
N LEU A 113 8.71 11.92 16.32
CA LEU A 113 8.95 10.48 16.25
C LEU A 113 9.17 9.84 17.63
N ASP A 114 9.57 10.67 18.62
CA ASP A 114 9.90 10.26 19.98
C ASP A 114 8.71 9.72 20.80
N THR A 115 7.47 9.88 20.31
CA THR A 115 6.26 9.39 21.00
C THR A 115 5.83 7.97 20.63
N THR A 116 6.59 7.25 19.78
CA THR A 116 6.20 5.90 19.30
C THR A 116 7.18 4.77 19.59
N GLU A 117 8.27 4.99 20.33
CA GLU A 117 9.14 3.89 20.77
C GLU A 117 8.46 2.89 21.74
N LYS A 118 7.28 3.22 22.27
CA LYS A 118 6.50 2.29 23.12
C LYS A 118 5.49 1.42 22.39
N ALA A 119 5.50 1.39 21.05
CA ALA A 119 4.54 0.62 20.26
C ALA A 119 5.20 -0.45 19.36
N SER A 120 6.13 -1.26 19.89
CA SER A 120 6.42 -2.59 19.34
C SER A 120 7.28 -3.45 20.28
N GLU A 121 6.77 -3.76 21.47
CA GLU A 121 7.16 -4.99 22.20
C GLU A 121 6.25 -6.17 21.81
N GLY A 122 5.73 -6.16 20.58
CA GLY A 122 5.10 -7.31 19.96
C GLY A 122 6.09 -7.92 18.98
N ASN A 123 6.46 -9.19 19.18
CA ASN A 123 7.27 -9.97 18.25
C ASN A 123 6.57 -10.08 16.88
N ALA A 124 6.71 -9.04 16.06
CA ALA A 124 6.54 -9.17 14.63
C ALA A 124 7.86 -9.71 14.09
N GLU A 125 8.05 -11.03 14.18
CA GLU A 125 9.11 -11.71 13.43
C GLU A 125 8.92 -11.39 11.95
N MET A 126 9.68 -10.42 11.43
CA MET A 126 9.85 -10.27 10.01
C MET A 126 10.60 -11.52 9.55
N HIS A 127 9.99 -12.32 8.67
CA HIS A 127 10.63 -13.51 8.10
C HIS A 127 12.07 -13.20 7.68
N GLU A 128 13.03 -13.95 8.22
CA GLU A 128 14.43 -13.89 7.79
C GLU A 128 14.50 -14.03 6.25
N GLY A 129 15.12 -13.06 5.59
CA GLY A 129 15.27 -13.02 4.13
C GLY A 129 14.12 -12.35 3.35
N GLY A 130 13.06 -11.88 4.02
CA GLY A 130 11.97 -11.13 3.38
C GLY A 130 12.37 -9.71 3.00
N GLN A 131 12.45 -9.40 1.71
CA GLN A 131 12.58 -8.01 1.24
C GLN A 131 11.24 -7.29 1.36
N PHE A 132 11.19 -6.14 2.03
CA PHE A 132 9.97 -5.32 2.13
C PHE A 132 9.46 -4.91 0.74
N VAL A 133 10.38 -4.51 -0.16
CA VAL A 133 10.07 -4.19 -1.55
C VAL A 133 10.36 -5.39 -2.43
N ARG A 134 9.32 -6.16 -2.76
CA ARG A 134 9.40 -7.39 -3.56
C ARG A 134 9.46 -7.09 -5.07
N LYS A 135 8.36 -7.27 -5.80
CA LYS A 135 8.30 -7.14 -7.26
C LYS A 135 7.60 -5.86 -7.76
N GLY A 136 6.56 -5.39 -7.07
CA GLY A 136 5.83 -4.17 -7.44
C GLY A 136 5.00 -4.27 -8.71
N LEU A 137 4.57 -5.47 -9.08
CA LEU A 137 3.82 -5.75 -10.31
C LEU A 137 2.33 -5.99 -10.01
N VAL A 138 1.46 -5.47 -10.88
CA VAL A 138 0.02 -5.71 -10.86
C VAL A 138 -0.30 -7.00 -11.61
N GLY A 139 -1.25 -7.79 -11.09
CA GLY A 139 -1.75 -8.99 -11.75
C GLY A 139 -0.90 -10.26 -11.60
N GLU A 140 0.20 -10.22 -10.84
CA GLU A 140 1.07 -11.39 -10.61
C GLU A 140 0.39 -12.56 -9.91
N TRP A 141 -0.75 -12.35 -9.25
CA TRP A 141 -1.52 -13.43 -8.62
C TRP A 141 -1.86 -14.56 -9.61
N LYS A 142 -1.94 -14.25 -10.92
CA LYS A 142 -2.18 -15.22 -12.01
C LYS A 142 -1.13 -16.34 -12.08
N GLU A 143 0.11 -16.03 -11.70
CA GLU A 143 1.21 -17.00 -11.69
C GLU A 143 1.19 -17.91 -10.46
N TYR A 144 0.43 -17.53 -9.42
CA TYR A 144 0.44 -18.19 -8.12
C TYR A 144 -0.85 -18.95 -7.82
N PHE A 145 -1.99 -18.45 -8.31
CA PHE A 145 -3.30 -18.99 -7.95
C PHE A 145 -3.69 -20.16 -8.86
N THR A 146 -4.14 -21.25 -8.25
CA THR A 146 -4.80 -22.34 -8.98
C THR A 146 -6.20 -21.90 -9.43
N HIS A 147 -6.78 -22.60 -10.42
CA HIS A 147 -8.16 -22.33 -10.85
C HIS A 147 -9.18 -22.42 -9.70
N GLU A 148 -8.99 -23.34 -8.75
CA GLU A 148 -9.84 -23.45 -7.56
C GLU A 148 -9.70 -22.22 -6.65
N GLN A 149 -8.47 -21.75 -6.41
CA GLN A 149 -8.21 -20.56 -5.60
C GLN A 149 -8.82 -19.31 -6.23
N ILE A 150 -8.72 -19.18 -7.56
CA ILE A 150 -9.37 -18.11 -8.32
C ILE A 150 -10.89 -18.17 -8.11
N ALA A 151 -11.51 -19.33 -8.27
CA ALA A 151 -12.95 -19.49 -8.10
C ALA A 151 -13.42 -19.17 -6.67
N ARG A 152 -12.67 -19.59 -5.66
CA ARG A 152 -12.96 -19.28 -4.25
C ARG A 152 -12.80 -17.80 -3.94
N THR A 153 -11.77 -17.17 -4.48
CA THR A 153 -11.51 -15.72 -4.30
C THR A 153 -12.61 -14.89 -4.98
N LYS A 154 -12.98 -15.25 -6.22
CA LYS A 154 -14.13 -14.68 -6.94
C LYS A 154 -15.41 -14.68 -6.12
N LYS A 155 -15.74 -15.86 -5.58
CA LYS A 155 -16.94 -16.05 -4.77
C LYS A 155 -16.88 -15.16 -3.53
N TRP A 156 -15.76 -15.18 -2.81
CA TRP A 156 -15.57 -14.35 -1.62
C TRP A 156 -15.66 -12.84 -1.94
N ILE A 157 -15.01 -12.35 -2.99
CA ILE A 157 -15.13 -10.94 -3.42
C ILE A 157 -16.58 -10.58 -3.71
N THR A 158 -17.29 -11.41 -4.48
CA THR A 158 -18.69 -11.18 -4.83
C THR A 158 -19.58 -11.10 -3.58
N GLU A 159 -19.42 -12.04 -2.64
CA GLU A 159 -20.20 -12.07 -1.40
C GLU A 159 -19.88 -10.87 -0.50
N ARG A 160 -18.59 -10.54 -0.34
CA ARG A 160 -18.15 -9.45 0.56
C ARG A 160 -18.49 -8.06 0.02
N THR A 161 -18.57 -7.89 -1.29
CA THR A 161 -18.86 -6.59 -1.93
C THR A 161 -20.31 -6.46 -2.38
N GLN A 162 -21.17 -7.42 -2.03
CA GLN A 162 -22.59 -7.37 -2.37
C GLN A 162 -23.22 -6.07 -1.87
N GLY A 163 -23.87 -5.34 -2.78
CA GLY A 163 -24.51 -4.05 -2.48
C GLY A 163 -23.59 -2.82 -2.57
N SER A 164 -22.31 -3.01 -2.93
CA SER A 164 -21.35 -1.93 -3.18
C SER A 164 -20.89 -1.92 -4.64
N ASP A 165 -20.60 -0.72 -5.17
CA ASP A 165 -19.97 -0.52 -6.48
C ASP A 165 -18.44 -0.55 -6.42
N VAL A 166 -17.83 -0.91 -5.28
CA VAL A 166 -16.37 -0.88 -5.07
C VAL A 166 -15.59 -1.62 -6.15
N MET A 167 -16.13 -2.71 -6.70
CA MET A 167 -15.44 -3.50 -7.70
C MET A 167 -15.33 -2.81 -9.07
N SER A 168 -16.13 -1.76 -9.32
CA SER A 168 -16.01 -0.93 -10.54
C SER A 168 -14.65 -0.23 -10.66
N LEU A 169 -13.91 -0.09 -9.55
CA LEU A 169 -12.54 0.44 -9.57
C LEU A 169 -11.57 -0.40 -10.42
N TRP A 170 -11.93 -1.64 -10.74
CA TRP A 170 -11.06 -2.58 -11.44
C TRP A 170 -11.70 -3.27 -12.65
N ASP A 171 -12.74 -2.68 -13.24
CA ASP A 171 -13.43 -3.23 -14.42
C ASP A 171 -12.46 -3.58 -15.57
N ASP A 172 -11.43 -2.75 -15.76
CA ASP A 172 -10.42 -2.95 -16.82
C ASP A 172 -9.37 -4.03 -16.50
N LEU A 173 -9.20 -4.37 -15.23
CA LEU A 173 -8.06 -5.18 -14.77
C LEU A 173 -8.36 -6.69 -14.73
N ARG A 174 -9.60 -7.09 -15.00
CA ARG A 174 -10.08 -8.47 -14.92
C ARG A 174 -9.51 -9.14 -13.66
N LEU A 175 -9.79 -8.52 -12.51
CA LEU A 175 -9.51 -9.14 -11.22
C LEU A 175 -10.07 -10.57 -11.19
N PRO A 176 -9.49 -11.46 -10.36
CA PRO A 176 -10.06 -12.78 -10.17
C PRO A 176 -11.46 -12.56 -9.62
#